data_AF-A0A7S8ET49-F1
#
_entry.id   AF-A0A7S8ET49-F1
#
_cell.length_a   1.000
_cell.length_b   1.000
_cell.length_c   1.000
_cell.angle_alpha   90.00
_cell.angle_beta   90.00
_cell.angle_gamma   90.00
#
_symmetry.space_group_name_H-M   'P 1'
#
loop_
_entity.id
_entity.type
_entity.pdbx_description
1 polymer ?
#
loop_
_entity_poly.entity_id
_entity_poly.type
_entity_poly.pdbx_seq_one_letter_code
_entity_poly.pdbx_strand_id
1 'polypeptide(L)'
;MTYPAELTTTIDAMRSAPQGTSLASTFPTGHNWHHSRNAPLTVRYTRTARKLAHCGAMAPEGCSSKDIQRARDNHRLNVEGLKAVLGTVWSFRLLGWLPSDTNYLEYDQIAEIVANGTIRPDDTQDLMPEWFTRRHSVDELKALRDGKAA
;
A
#
# COMPACT_ATOMS: atom_id res chain seq x y z
N MET A 1 -11.49 -49.28 -17.64
CA MET A 1 -11.24 -47.94 -17.09
C MET A 1 -9.77 -47.84 -16.70
N THR A 2 -8.94 -47.31 -17.60
CA THR A 2 -7.47 -47.27 -17.52
C THR A 2 -7.01 -45.83 -17.30
N TYR A 3 -7.39 -45.24 -16.17
CA TYR A 3 -7.02 -43.87 -15.78
C TYR A 3 -5.70 -43.70 -15.00
N PRO A 4 -5.10 -44.71 -14.33
CA PRO A 4 -3.94 -44.45 -13.48
C PRO A 4 -2.64 -44.24 -14.28
N ALA A 5 -2.50 -44.89 -15.44
CA ALA A 5 -1.27 -44.86 -16.23
C ALA A 5 -1.01 -43.50 -16.91
N GLU A 6 -2.07 -42.86 -17.44
CA GLU A 6 -1.96 -41.55 -18.11
C GLU A 6 -1.68 -40.40 -17.13
N LEU A 7 -2.19 -40.50 -15.90
CA LEU A 7 -1.89 -39.54 -14.84
C LEU A 7 -0.43 -39.64 -14.40
N THR A 8 0.10 -40.87 -14.26
CA THR A 8 1.51 -41.07 -13.90
C THR A 8 2.47 -40.60 -14.99
N THR A 9 2.16 -40.84 -16.27
CA THR A 9 3.02 -40.37 -17.38
C THR A 9 3.01 -38.85 -17.51
N THR A 10 1.87 -38.21 -17.24
CA THR A 10 1.79 -36.73 -17.23
C THR A 10 2.61 -36.12 -16.09
N ILE A 11 2.57 -36.72 -14.91
CA ILE A 11 3.35 -36.26 -13.75
C ILE A 11 4.85 -36.43 -13.98
N ASP A 12 5.28 -37.56 -14.56
CA ASP A 12 6.70 -37.79 -14.89
C ASP A 12 7.18 -36.88 -16.04
N ALA A 13 6.32 -36.56 -17.01
CA ALA A 13 6.62 -35.57 -18.05
C ALA A 13 6.83 -34.15 -17.47
N MET A 14 6.04 -33.76 -16.45
CA MET A 14 6.21 -32.47 -15.78
C MET A 14 7.49 -32.40 -14.94
N ARG A 15 7.93 -33.52 -14.35
CA ARG A 15 9.18 -33.60 -13.56
C ARG A 15 10.44 -33.68 -14.41
N SER A 16 10.33 -34.21 -15.63
CA SER A 16 11.44 -34.35 -16.59
C SER A 16 11.64 -33.12 -17.48
N ALA A 17 10.79 -32.09 -17.37
CA ALA A 17 11.00 -30.82 -18.05
C ALA A 17 12.33 -30.19 -17.59
N PRO A 18 13.25 -29.85 -18.51
CA PRO A 18 14.54 -29.29 -18.14
C PRO A 18 14.35 -27.96 -17.40
N GLN A 19 15.11 -27.78 -16.31
CA GLN A 19 15.22 -26.51 -15.59
C GLN A 19 15.96 -25.47 -16.45
N GLY A 20 15.38 -25.11 -17.58
CA GLY A 20 15.82 -23.97 -18.37
C GLY A 20 15.47 -22.70 -17.58
N THR A 21 16.45 -21.84 -17.38
CA THR A 21 16.25 -20.48 -16.87
C THR A 21 15.14 -19.82 -17.67
N SER A 22 14.00 -19.59 -17.02
CA SER A 22 12.83 -18.97 -17.63
C SER A 22 13.23 -17.67 -18.32
N LEU A 23 12.73 -17.44 -19.54
CA LEU A 23 12.81 -16.15 -20.25
C LEU A 23 12.18 -15.00 -19.45
N ALA A 24 11.42 -15.29 -18.39
CA ALA A 24 10.97 -14.30 -17.42
C ALA A 24 12.13 -13.69 -16.58
N SER A 25 13.27 -14.38 -16.47
CA SER A 25 14.47 -13.89 -15.75
C SER A 25 15.29 -12.87 -16.53
N THR A 26 15.08 -12.76 -17.85
CA THR A 26 15.75 -11.79 -18.73
C THR A 26 15.07 -10.42 -18.78
N PHE A 27 13.91 -10.25 -18.14
CA PHE A 27 13.33 -8.92 -18.00
C PHE A 27 14.12 -8.13 -16.94
N PRO A 28 14.53 -6.88 -17.22
CA PRO A 28 15.19 -6.04 -16.25
C PRO A 28 14.24 -5.80 -15.08
N THR A 29 14.41 -6.57 -14.02
CA THR A 29 13.77 -6.31 -12.73
C THR A 29 14.47 -5.09 -12.15
N GLY A 30 13.79 -3.93 -12.25
CA GLY A 30 14.25 -2.71 -11.61
C GLY A 30 14.64 -3.02 -10.16
N HIS A 31 15.90 -2.75 -9.81
CA HIS A 31 16.59 -3.23 -8.61
C HIS A 31 15.98 -2.82 -7.25
N ASN A 32 14.79 -2.21 -7.24
CA ASN A 32 14.15 -1.68 -6.04
C ASN A 32 12.87 -2.42 -5.63
N TRP A 33 12.50 -3.54 -6.28
CA TRP A 33 11.24 -4.24 -5.99
C TRP A 33 11.21 -4.95 -4.62
N HIS A 34 12.37 -5.19 -3.98
CA HIS A 34 12.48 -6.00 -2.76
C HIS A 34 12.57 -5.21 -1.45
N HIS A 35 12.78 -3.89 -1.49
CA HIS A 35 12.96 -3.08 -0.26
C HIS A 35 11.66 -2.81 0.52
N SER A 36 10.50 -3.19 -0.02
CA SER A 36 9.22 -3.01 0.67
C SER A 36 8.94 -4.07 1.73
N ARG A 37 9.39 -5.31 1.50
CA ARG A 37 8.99 -6.50 2.29
C ARG A 37 9.72 -6.64 3.63
N ASN A 38 10.96 -6.16 3.68
CA ASN A 38 11.82 -6.25 4.87
C ASN A 38 12.02 -4.88 5.54
N ALA A 39 11.23 -3.87 5.16
CA ALA A 39 11.28 -2.57 5.81
C ALA A 39 10.87 -2.69 7.30
N PRO A 40 11.36 -1.78 8.17
CA PRO A 40 10.89 -1.69 9.55
C PRO A 40 9.36 -1.70 9.62
N LEU A 41 8.82 -2.29 10.69
CA LEU A 41 7.36 -2.49 10.81
C LEU A 41 6.59 -1.16 10.68
N THR A 42 7.06 -0.09 11.33
CA THR A 42 6.50 1.26 11.25
C THR A 42 6.41 1.76 9.79
N VAL A 43 7.48 1.60 9.02
CA VAL A 43 7.51 1.95 7.59
C VAL A 43 6.50 1.13 6.78
N ARG A 44 6.30 -0.14 7.13
CA ARG A 44 5.31 -1.01 6.46
C ARG A 44 3.87 -0.58 6.76
N TYR A 45 3.59 -0.10 7.97
CA TYR A 45 2.31 0.53 8.32
C TYR A 45 2.08 1.80 7.52
N THR A 46 3.04 2.74 7.50
CA THR A 46 2.95 3.99 6.72
C THR A 46 2.69 3.74 5.24
N ARG A 47 3.43 2.81 4.63
CA ARG A 47 3.24 2.46 3.21
C ARG A 47 1.88 1.83 2.95
N THR A 48 1.41 0.94 3.83
CA THR A 48 0.10 0.32 3.70
C THR A 48 -1.03 1.33 3.85
N ALA A 49 -0.93 2.22 4.84
CA ALA A 49 -1.92 3.27 5.09
C ALA A 49 -2.06 4.20 3.87
N ARG A 50 -0.94 4.70 3.36
CA ARG A 50 -0.93 5.50 2.12
C ARG A 50 -1.54 4.73 0.96
N LYS A 51 -1.11 3.49 0.73
CA LYS A 51 -1.61 2.68 -0.38
C LYS A 51 -3.13 2.47 -0.30
N LEU A 52 -3.64 2.12 0.87
CA LEU A 52 -5.06 1.83 1.07
C LEU A 52 -5.92 3.11 1.03
N ALA A 53 -5.44 4.22 1.58
CA ALA A 53 -6.11 5.52 1.49
C ALA A 53 -6.42 5.89 0.03
N HIS A 54 -5.44 5.73 -0.86
CA HIS A 54 -5.57 5.98 -2.30
C HIS A 54 -6.29 4.86 -3.08
N CYS A 55 -6.55 3.71 -2.46
CA CYS A 55 -7.28 2.59 -3.05
C CYS A 55 -8.73 2.49 -2.53
N GLY A 56 -9.27 3.54 -1.92
CA GLY A 56 -10.68 3.61 -1.51
C GLY A 56 -10.94 3.32 -0.04
N ALA A 57 -9.93 3.12 0.81
CA ALA A 57 -10.16 2.92 2.25
C ALA A 57 -10.76 4.15 2.95
N MET A 58 -10.63 5.33 2.33
CA MET A 58 -11.23 6.59 2.79
C MET A 58 -12.50 6.95 2.02
N ALA A 59 -13.06 6.00 1.26
CA ALA A 59 -14.31 6.16 0.52
C ALA A 59 -15.36 5.19 1.10
N PRO A 60 -16.66 5.55 1.11
CA PRO A 60 -17.72 4.69 1.62
C PRO A 60 -17.78 3.32 0.93
N GLU A 61 -17.40 3.25 -0.35
CA GLU A 61 -17.35 2.04 -1.15
C GLU A 61 -16.24 1.07 -0.69
N GLY A 62 -15.24 1.58 0.04
CA GLY A 62 -14.12 0.82 0.57
C GLY A 62 -13.09 0.39 -0.47
N CYS A 63 -12.14 -0.44 -0.04
CA CYS A 63 -11.15 -1.05 -0.93
C CYS A 63 -11.67 -2.33 -1.57
N SER A 64 -11.26 -2.57 -2.82
CA SER A 64 -11.43 -3.88 -3.44
C SER A 64 -10.62 -4.96 -2.70
N SER A 65 -11.13 -6.20 -2.67
CA SER A 65 -10.40 -7.34 -2.09
C SER A 65 -9.02 -7.54 -2.75
N LYS A 66 -8.91 -7.21 -4.04
CA LYS A 66 -7.66 -7.27 -4.80
C LYS A 66 -6.63 -6.27 -4.28
N ASP A 67 -7.04 -5.05 -3.94
CA ASP A 67 -6.14 -4.02 -3.42
C ASP A 67 -5.71 -4.31 -1.99
N ILE A 68 -6.62 -4.82 -1.16
CA ILE A 68 -6.30 -5.26 0.22
C ILE A 68 -5.27 -6.40 0.17
N GLN A 69 -5.49 -7.40 -0.68
CA GLN A 69 -4.55 -8.51 -0.85
C GLN A 69 -3.20 -8.04 -1.38
N ARG A 70 -3.20 -7.12 -2.36
CA ARG A 70 -1.95 -6.54 -2.88
C ARG A 70 -1.18 -5.76 -1.82
N ALA A 71 -1.86 -5.00 -0.96
CA ALA A 71 -1.23 -4.29 0.16
C ALA A 71 -0.61 -5.28 1.16
N ARG A 72 -1.33 -6.37 1.48
CA ARG A 72 -0.83 -7.47 2.31
C ARG A 72 0.46 -8.07 1.76
N ASP A 73 0.47 -8.41 0.47
CA ASP A 73 1.59 -9.11 -0.16
C ASP A 73 2.84 -8.22 -0.33
N ASN A 74 2.61 -6.91 -0.54
CA ASN A 74 3.68 -5.94 -0.70
C ASN A 74 4.31 -5.51 0.62
N HIS A 75 3.52 -5.39 1.68
CA HIS A 75 3.96 -4.82 2.96
C HIS A 75 4.00 -5.84 4.11
N ARG A 76 3.61 -7.10 3.86
CA ARG A 76 3.68 -8.21 4.82
C ARG A 76 3.08 -7.86 6.19
N LEU A 77 1.98 -7.11 6.21
CA LEU A 77 1.17 -6.95 7.40
C LEU A 77 0.29 -8.19 7.58
N ASN A 78 0.11 -8.61 8.83
CA ASN A 78 -0.87 -9.65 9.15
C ASN A 78 -2.29 -9.07 9.02
N VAL A 79 -3.31 -9.95 9.13
CA VAL A 79 -4.72 -9.56 8.98
C VAL A 79 -5.11 -8.49 10.00
N GLU A 80 -4.66 -8.62 11.26
CA GLU A 80 -4.96 -7.65 12.31
C GLU A 80 -4.32 -6.27 12.03
N GLY A 81 -3.09 -6.24 11.53
CA GLY A 81 -2.44 -4.99 11.12
C GLY A 81 -3.15 -4.31 9.95
N LEU A 82 -3.67 -5.09 8.98
CA LEU A 82 -4.48 -4.53 7.90
C LEU A 82 -5.80 -3.97 8.40
N LYS A 83 -6.50 -4.68 9.30
CA LYS A 83 -7.72 -4.18 9.92
C LYS A 83 -7.46 -2.89 10.71
N ALA A 84 -6.36 -2.84 11.46
CA ALA A 84 -5.95 -1.66 12.20
C ALA A 84 -5.70 -0.46 11.26
N VAL A 85 -5.00 -0.67 10.15
CA VAL A 85 -4.78 0.38 9.15
C VAL A 85 -6.10 0.85 8.53
N LEU A 86 -6.96 -0.09 8.11
CA LEU A 86 -8.26 0.25 7.52
C LEU A 86 -9.13 1.06 8.49
N GLY A 87 -9.22 0.62 9.74
CA GLY A 87 -9.96 1.33 10.78
C GLY A 87 -9.39 2.73 11.04
N THR A 88 -8.06 2.84 11.18
CA THR A 88 -7.38 4.12 11.43
C THR A 88 -7.60 5.10 10.28
N VAL A 89 -7.39 4.66 9.04
CA VAL A 89 -7.54 5.51 7.85
C VAL A 89 -9.01 5.90 7.61
N TRP A 90 -9.96 5.03 7.94
CA TRP A 90 -11.38 5.37 7.93
C TRP A 90 -11.73 6.43 9.00
N SER A 91 -11.26 6.26 10.23
CA SER A 91 -11.43 7.27 11.28
C SER A 91 -10.78 8.60 10.93
N PHE A 92 -9.60 8.58 10.31
CA PHE A 92 -8.90 9.76 9.81
C PHE A 92 -9.76 10.52 8.78
N ARG A 93 -10.42 9.79 7.87
CA ARG A 93 -11.39 10.35 6.92
C ARG A 93 -12.59 10.99 7.60
N LEU A 94 -13.11 10.39 8.67
CA LEU A 94 -14.25 10.95 9.41
C LEU A 94 -13.91 12.28 10.11
N LEU A 95 -12.63 12.50 10.44
CA LEU A 95 -12.11 13.76 10.97
C LEU A 95 -11.82 14.81 9.88
N GLY A 96 -12.23 14.54 8.64
CA GLY A 96 -12.10 15.47 7.51
C GLY A 96 -10.77 15.39 6.74
N TRP A 97 -9.84 14.54 7.17
CA TRP A 97 -8.55 14.37 6.50
C TRP A 97 -8.67 13.68 5.14
N LEU A 98 -7.73 13.99 4.25
CA LEU A 98 -7.75 13.57 2.86
C LEU A 98 -6.74 12.46 2.57
N PRO A 99 -6.94 11.64 1.53
CA PRO A 99 -5.94 10.67 1.09
C PRO A 99 -4.58 11.29 0.78
N SER A 100 -4.56 12.50 0.23
CA SER A 100 -3.32 13.25 -0.05
C SER A 100 -2.51 13.55 1.22
N ASP A 101 -3.16 13.71 2.37
CA ASP A 101 -2.48 13.99 3.64
C ASP A 101 -1.59 12.81 4.10
N THR A 102 -1.93 11.59 3.66
CA THR A 102 -1.12 10.38 3.92
C THR A 102 0.20 10.32 3.14
N ASN A 103 0.42 11.25 2.19
CA ASN A 103 1.66 11.31 1.43
C ASN A 103 2.84 11.85 2.25
N TYR A 104 2.56 12.72 3.22
CA TYR A 104 3.56 13.36 4.06
C TYR A 104 3.45 13.01 5.55
N LEU A 105 2.29 12.51 6.00
CA LEU A 105 2.13 11.98 7.36
C LEU A 105 2.57 10.52 7.45
N GLU A 106 3.23 10.18 8.55
CA GLU A 106 3.54 8.80 8.93
C GLU A 106 2.36 8.15 9.65
N TYR A 107 2.29 6.81 9.64
CA TYR A 107 1.17 6.09 10.25
C TYR A 107 1.00 6.41 11.73
N ASP A 108 2.09 6.55 12.47
CA ASP A 108 2.02 6.84 13.92
C ASP A 108 1.43 8.24 14.16
N GLN A 109 1.73 9.22 13.31
CA GLN A 109 1.12 10.56 13.36
C GLN A 109 -0.36 10.51 12.99
N ILE A 110 -0.75 9.72 11.99
CA ILE A 110 -2.15 9.51 11.62
C ILE A 110 -2.90 8.86 12.78
N ALA A 111 -2.32 7.84 13.41
CA ALA A 111 -2.91 7.16 14.56
C ALA A 111 -3.07 8.09 15.75
N GLU A 112 -2.09 8.96 16.01
CA GLU A 112 -2.16 9.99 17.05
C GLU A 112 -3.27 11.02 16.76
N ILE A 113 -3.37 11.52 15.53
CA ILE A 113 -4.45 12.42 15.10
C ILE A 113 -5.82 11.78 15.35
N VAL A 114 -5.98 10.51 15.00
CA VAL A 114 -7.22 9.75 15.22
C VAL A 114 -7.49 9.58 16.71
N ALA A 115 -6.49 9.20 17.49
CA ALA A 115 -6.63 9.00 18.93
C ALA A 115 -7.02 10.30 19.65
N ASN A 116 -6.49 11.43 19.20
CA ASN A 116 -6.79 12.76 19.75
C ASN A 116 -8.10 13.36 19.20
N GLY A 117 -8.71 12.74 18.17
CA GLY A 117 -9.91 13.28 17.52
C GLY A 117 -9.65 14.61 16.80
N THR A 118 -8.43 14.84 16.32
CA THR A 118 -8.04 16.12 15.72
C THR A 118 -8.70 16.29 14.35
N ILE A 119 -9.60 17.27 14.25
CA ILE A 119 -10.22 17.67 12.98
C ILE A 119 -9.16 18.27 12.06
N ARG A 120 -9.25 17.96 10.77
CA ARG A 120 -8.34 18.50 9.77
C ARG A 120 -8.41 20.04 9.76
N PRO A 121 -7.28 20.75 9.89
CA PRO A 121 -7.26 22.19 9.72
C PRO A 121 -7.52 22.59 8.26
N ASP A 122 -7.92 23.84 8.05
CA ASP A 122 -8.13 24.41 6.71
C ASP A 122 -6.84 24.40 5.86
N ASP A 123 -5.69 24.59 6.53
CA ASP A 123 -4.36 24.52 5.93
C ASP A 123 -3.49 23.49 6.66
N THR A 124 -2.90 22.56 5.91
CA THR A 124 -2.00 21.53 6.40
C THR A 124 -0.54 21.78 6.06
N GLN A 125 -0.20 22.94 5.50
CA GLN A 125 1.16 23.28 5.07
C GLN A 125 2.19 23.13 6.19
N ASP A 126 1.86 23.54 7.42
CA ASP A 126 2.77 23.46 8.57
C ASP A 126 3.02 22.02 9.04
N LEU A 127 2.19 21.07 8.59
CA LEU A 127 2.37 19.64 8.86
C LEU A 127 3.25 18.96 7.82
N MET A 128 3.58 19.65 6.72
CA MET A 128 4.40 19.09 5.65
C MET A 128 5.88 19.18 6.03
N PRO A 129 6.58 18.05 6.16
CA PRO A 129 7.99 18.03 6.48
C PRO A 129 8.80 18.58 5.29
N GLU A 130 9.96 19.16 5.59
CA GLU A 130 10.79 19.84 4.59
C GLU A 130 11.22 18.94 3.41
N TRP A 131 11.47 17.65 3.67
CA TRP A 131 11.81 16.70 2.62
C TRP A 131 10.70 16.55 1.56
N PHE A 132 9.44 16.75 1.97
CA PHE A 132 8.28 16.64 1.09
C PHE A 132 8.10 17.93 0.30
N THR A 133 8.12 19.08 0.96
CA THR A 133 7.94 20.38 0.31
C THR A 133 9.02 20.69 -0.71
N ARG A 134 10.28 20.28 -0.48
CA ARG A 134 11.38 20.45 -1.44
C ARG A 134 11.22 19.65 -2.74
N ARG A 135 10.35 18.63 -2.78
CA ARG A 135 10.14 17.76 -3.94
C ARG A 135 8.97 18.19 -4.81
N HIS A 136 8.21 19.19 -4.38
CA HIS A 136 6.98 19.61 -5.01
C HIS A 136 7.00 21.10 -5.34
N SER A 137 6.33 21.47 -6.43
CA SER A 137 6.09 22.89 -6.71
C SER A 137 5.02 23.45 -5.76
N VAL A 138 4.95 24.78 -5.65
CA VAL A 138 3.92 25.45 -4.83
C VAL A 138 2.51 25.06 -5.28
N ASP A 139 2.29 24.96 -6.60
CA ASP A 139 1.00 24.58 -7.16
C ASP A 139 0.66 23.11 -6.85
N GLU A 140 1.63 22.20 -6.88
CA GLU A 140 1.44 20.79 -6.49
C GLU A 140 1.10 20.67 -5.00
N LEU A 141 1.80 21.41 -4.13
CA LEU A 141 1.51 21.43 -2.70
C LEU A 141 0.10 21.96 -2.43
N LYS A 142 -0.32 22.98 -3.17
CA LYS A 142 -1.69 23.51 -3.10
C LYS A 142 -2.71 22.47 -3.58
N ALA A 143 -2.47 21.79 -4.70
CA ALA A 143 -3.35 20.74 -5.20
C ALA A 143 -3.50 19.60 -4.17
N LEU A 144 -2.40 19.17 -3.55
CA LEU A 144 -2.38 18.16 -2.50
C LEU A 144 -3.21 18.59 -1.28
N ARG A 145 -3.06 19.84 -0.83
CA ARG A 145 -3.85 20.41 0.27
C ARG A 145 -5.34 20.48 -0.05
N ASP A 146 -5.70 20.79 -1.28
CA ASP A 146 -7.09 20.90 -1.72
C ASP A 146 -7.72 19.51 -2.02
N GLY A 147 -6.95 18.43 -1.90
CA GLY A 147 -7.39 17.07 -2.27
C GLY A 147 -7.56 16.86 -3.76
N LYS A 148 -6.98 17.74 -4.59
CA LYS A 148 -6.95 17.58 -6.05
C LYS A 148 -5.80 16.64 -6.39
N ALA A 149 -6.07 15.67 -7.25
CA ALA A 149 -5.03 14.80 -7.78
C ALA A 149 -3.98 15.67 -8.49
N ALA A 150 -2.74 15.60 -8.01
CA ALA A 150 -1.58 16.09 -8.74
C ALA A 150 -1.23 15.10 -9.86
#